data_AF-A0A6A3A504-F1
#
_entry.id   AF-A0A6A3A504-F1
#
_cell.length_a   1.000
_cell.length_b   1.000
_cell.length_c   1.000
_cell.angle_alpha   90.00
_cell.angle_beta   90.00
_cell.angle_gamma   90.00
#
_symmetry.space_group_name_H-M   'P 1'
#
loop_
_entity.id
_entity.type
_entity.pdbx_description
1 polymer ?
#
loop_
_entity_poly.entity_id
_entity_poly.type
_entity_poly.pdbx_seq_one_letter_code
_entity_poly.pdbx_strand_id
1 'polypeptide(L)'
;MEETSISLIDLVFSWSIQDALNPNLYKSQVRKIPETFTSTADYFSSFTAPLVEETHADLLSAMARLSRAPSYQLSSIERDITYRAPTDFSYKIILRNSNQSDLVTYRPQGGDLAALTDVRPTCISDLNRPTMTFLLAYVQAVGNDKISLWLSMPVVIEQKMHSYKKKHIDLFFVFLTNVTTNIRIWKALHPDPLRRNLQMIYKVIHMNADVSKLRRRLRHVLDRKQLGYHSSFESYGLNDSQEAAIASCIKTWRCCHQNSVKLIWGPPGTGKTKTVAGSSRNEMPNNYMYSDSHHGDGIGVSAREINCRDI
;
A
#
# COMPACT_ATOMS: atom_id res chain seq x y z
N MET A 1 6.65 -27.96 -4.66
CA MET A 1 5.75 -27.13 -5.45
C MET A 1 5.57 -25.84 -4.67
N GLU A 2 6.20 -24.78 -5.13
CA GLU A 2 6.11 -23.45 -4.54
C GLU A 2 4.74 -22.89 -4.99
N GLU A 3 3.77 -22.81 -4.08
CA GLU A 3 2.51 -22.10 -4.35
C GLU A 3 2.89 -20.63 -4.64
N THR A 4 2.91 -20.26 -5.91
CA THR A 4 3.01 -18.86 -6.32
C THR A 4 1.80 -18.13 -5.76
N SER A 5 1.99 -17.44 -4.63
CA SER A 5 0.96 -16.60 -4.02
C SER A 5 0.56 -15.52 -5.01
N ILE A 6 -0.70 -15.53 -5.45
CA ILE A 6 -1.29 -14.54 -6.37
C ILE A 6 -1.06 -13.14 -5.79
N SER A 7 -0.47 -12.24 -6.58
CA SER A 7 -0.32 -10.84 -6.19
C SER A 7 -1.60 -10.06 -6.46
N LEU A 8 -1.75 -8.89 -5.81
CA LEU A 8 -2.87 -8.00 -6.12
C LEU A 8 -2.91 -7.59 -7.60
N ILE A 9 -1.74 -7.43 -8.24
CA ILE A 9 -1.68 -7.07 -9.67
C ILE A 9 -2.16 -8.23 -10.54
N ASP A 10 -1.82 -9.48 -10.20
CA ASP A 10 -2.32 -10.65 -10.93
C ASP A 10 -3.85 -10.72 -10.86
N LEU A 11 -4.42 -10.41 -9.69
CA LEU A 11 -5.88 -10.33 -9.53
C LEU A 11 -6.49 -9.21 -10.37
N VAL A 12 -5.92 -8.01 -10.34
CA VAL A 12 -6.38 -6.86 -11.15
C VAL A 12 -6.29 -7.16 -12.65
N PHE A 13 -5.21 -7.82 -13.09
CA PHE A 13 -5.02 -8.21 -14.49
C PHE A 13 -5.96 -9.32 -14.94
N SER A 14 -6.54 -10.08 -14.01
CA SER A 14 -7.55 -11.10 -14.33
C SER A 14 -8.93 -10.52 -14.63
N TRP A 15 -9.19 -9.25 -14.30
CA TRP A 15 -10.48 -8.61 -14.56
C TRP A 15 -10.69 -8.37 -16.05
N SER A 16 -11.82 -8.88 -16.56
CA SER A 16 -12.33 -8.44 -17.85
C SER A 16 -12.80 -6.98 -17.78
N ILE A 17 -13.06 -6.37 -18.94
CA ILE A 17 -13.69 -5.04 -18.95
C ILE A 17 -15.08 -5.07 -18.29
N GLN A 18 -15.82 -6.18 -18.39
CA GLN A 18 -17.11 -6.30 -17.71
C GLN A 18 -16.94 -6.35 -16.20
N ASP A 19 -15.93 -7.06 -15.70
CA ASP A 19 -15.59 -7.10 -14.27
C ASP A 19 -15.18 -5.72 -13.78
N ALA A 20 -14.26 -5.04 -14.49
CA ALA A 20 -13.79 -3.70 -14.14
C ALA A 20 -14.91 -2.65 -14.12
N LEU A 21 -15.98 -2.85 -14.90
CA LEU A 21 -17.14 -1.96 -14.97
C LEU A 21 -18.31 -2.40 -14.08
N ASN A 22 -18.21 -3.52 -13.36
CA ASN A 22 -19.28 -4.06 -12.53
C ASN A 22 -19.20 -3.52 -11.09
N PRO A 23 -20.06 -2.57 -10.68
CA PRO A 23 -20.03 -2.00 -9.33
C PRO A 23 -20.37 -3.01 -8.22
N ASN A 24 -20.85 -4.20 -8.56
CA ASN A 24 -21.24 -5.23 -7.60
C ASN A 24 -20.30 -6.45 -7.61
N LEU A 25 -19.15 -6.40 -8.31
CA LEU A 25 -18.25 -7.55 -8.49
C LEU A 25 -17.88 -8.23 -7.15
N TYR A 26 -17.56 -7.44 -6.13
CA TYR A 26 -17.13 -7.92 -4.81
C TYR A 26 -18.17 -7.72 -3.70
N LYS A 27 -19.35 -7.17 -4.01
CA LYS A 27 -20.34 -6.76 -3.00
C LYS A 27 -20.79 -7.88 -2.06
N SER A 28 -20.89 -9.11 -2.55
CA SER A 28 -21.26 -10.29 -1.74
C SER A 28 -20.09 -10.90 -0.97
N GLN A 29 -18.86 -10.56 -1.34
CA GLN A 29 -17.62 -11.08 -0.75
C GLN A 29 -17.16 -10.22 0.43
N VAL A 30 -17.47 -8.92 0.41
CA VAL A 30 -17.20 -7.99 1.51
C VAL A 30 -18.18 -8.27 2.66
N ARG A 31 -17.64 -8.72 3.79
CA ARG A 31 -18.40 -8.96 5.03
C ARG A 31 -18.02 -7.92 6.07
N LYS A 32 -18.91 -7.72 7.06
CA LYS A 32 -18.59 -6.89 8.23
C LYS A 32 -17.34 -7.46 8.91
N ILE A 33 -16.33 -6.62 9.10
CA ILE A 33 -15.10 -6.99 9.81
C ILE A 33 -15.47 -7.31 11.28
N PRO A 34 -15.06 -8.48 11.82
CA PRO A 34 -15.31 -8.84 13.20
C PRO A 34 -14.66 -7.87 14.20
N GLU A 35 -15.25 -7.75 15.39
CA GLU A 35 -14.67 -6.98 16.49
C GLU A 35 -13.51 -7.72 17.19
N THR A 36 -13.46 -9.05 17.04
CA THR A 36 -12.44 -9.94 17.59
C THR A 36 -12.09 -11.02 16.60
N PHE A 37 -10.84 -11.48 16.61
CA PHE A 37 -10.34 -12.50 15.70
C PHE A 37 -9.91 -13.74 16.47
N THR A 38 -10.14 -14.90 15.87
CA THR A 38 -9.81 -16.20 16.47
C THR A 38 -8.35 -16.61 16.24
N SER A 39 -7.72 -16.05 15.20
CA SER A 39 -6.32 -16.32 14.83
C SER A 39 -5.75 -15.16 14.00
N THR A 40 -4.44 -15.17 13.77
CA THR A 40 -3.79 -14.23 12.84
C THR A 40 -4.24 -14.45 11.40
N ALA A 41 -4.51 -15.70 11.00
CA ALA A 41 -5.02 -16.01 9.66
C ALA A 41 -6.42 -15.42 9.44
N ASP A 42 -7.30 -15.56 10.44
CA ASP A 42 -8.64 -14.96 10.48
C ASP A 42 -8.60 -13.42 10.44
N TYR A 43 -7.65 -12.82 11.17
CA TYR A 43 -7.38 -11.38 11.07
C TYR A 43 -7.00 -10.98 9.65
N PHE A 44 -5.97 -11.57 9.06
CA PHE A 44 -5.49 -11.15 7.75
C PHE A 44 -6.51 -11.36 6.63
N SER A 45 -7.19 -12.52 6.61
CA SER A 45 -8.18 -12.83 5.57
C SER A 45 -9.41 -11.93 5.62
N SER A 46 -9.78 -11.42 6.81
CA SER A 46 -10.91 -10.50 6.98
C SER A 46 -10.74 -9.15 6.26
N PHE A 47 -9.51 -8.74 5.98
CA PHE A 47 -9.22 -7.48 5.27
C PHE A 47 -8.92 -7.67 3.77
N THR A 48 -8.77 -8.91 3.29
CA THR A 48 -8.45 -9.16 1.88
C THR A 48 -9.59 -8.73 0.95
N ALA A 49 -10.84 -9.16 1.21
CA ALA A 49 -11.97 -8.79 0.37
C ALA A 49 -12.27 -7.28 0.37
N PRO A 50 -12.27 -6.57 1.52
CA PRO A 50 -12.36 -5.11 1.53
C PRO A 50 -11.28 -4.42 0.68
N LEU A 51 -10.01 -4.83 0.78
CA LEU A 51 -8.92 -4.23 0.00
C LEU A 51 -9.11 -4.42 -1.52
N VAL A 52 -9.57 -5.61 -1.92
CA VAL A 52 -9.83 -5.92 -3.33
C VAL A 52 -11.01 -5.08 -3.84
N GLU A 53 -12.06 -4.90 -3.05
CA GLU A 53 -13.19 -4.06 -3.39
C GLU A 53 -12.81 -2.58 -3.48
N GLU A 54 -12.00 -2.06 -2.56
CA GLU A 54 -11.45 -0.69 -2.60
C GLU A 54 -10.63 -0.47 -3.88
N THR A 55 -9.72 -1.42 -4.21
CA THR A 55 -8.91 -1.37 -5.44
C THR A 55 -9.78 -1.40 -6.69
N HIS A 56 -10.85 -2.20 -6.67
CA HIS A 56 -11.81 -2.30 -7.77
C HIS A 56 -12.63 -1.01 -7.93
N ALA A 57 -13.13 -0.43 -6.83
CA ALA A 57 -13.88 0.81 -6.82
C ALA A 57 -13.05 1.99 -7.34
N ASP A 58 -11.76 2.06 -6.97
CA ASP A 58 -10.81 3.04 -7.51
C ASP A 58 -10.66 2.92 -9.03
N LEU A 59 -10.49 1.69 -9.53
CA LEU A 59 -10.41 1.42 -10.96
C LEU A 59 -11.71 1.82 -11.68
N LEU A 60 -12.86 1.43 -11.15
CA LEU A 60 -14.17 1.78 -11.69
C LEU A 60 -14.36 3.31 -11.76
N SER A 61 -13.98 4.03 -10.69
CA SER A 61 -13.98 5.50 -10.64
C SER A 61 -13.05 6.12 -11.68
N ALA A 62 -11.88 5.51 -11.94
CA ALA A 62 -10.98 5.94 -13.00
C ALA A 62 -11.61 5.75 -14.39
N MET A 63 -12.25 4.60 -14.64
CA MET A 63 -12.95 4.34 -15.91
C MET A 63 -14.06 5.35 -16.19
N ALA A 64 -14.80 5.78 -15.16
CA ALA A 64 -15.82 6.81 -15.31
C ALA A 64 -15.26 8.18 -15.72
N ARG A 65 -13.97 8.45 -15.46
CA ARG A 65 -13.28 9.72 -15.77
C ARG A 65 -12.32 9.61 -16.95
N LEU A 66 -12.37 8.50 -17.70
CA LEU A 66 -11.40 8.15 -18.73
C LEU A 66 -11.19 9.25 -19.79
N SER A 67 -12.25 9.94 -20.21
CA SER A 67 -12.18 11.00 -21.23
C SER A 67 -11.31 12.19 -20.85
N ARG A 68 -11.03 12.35 -19.55
CA ARG A 68 -10.19 13.41 -18.98
C ARG A 68 -8.89 12.86 -18.39
N ALA A 69 -8.64 11.56 -18.53
CA ALA A 69 -7.46 10.92 -17.96
C ALA A 69 -6.17 11.44 -18.65
N PRO A 70 -5.09 11.69 -17.90
CA PRO A 70 -3.78 11.97 -18.47
C PRO A 70 -3.38 10.87 -19.45
N SER A 71 -3.10 11.26 -20.68
CA SER A 71 -2.82 10.33 -21.78
C SER A 71 -1.59 10.77 -22.56
N TYR A 72 -0.71 9.84 -22.90
CA TYR A 72 0.50 10.09 -23.67
C TYR A 72 0.58 9.15 -24.86
N GLN A 73 0.85 9.69 -26.05
CA GLN A 73 1.18 8.84 -27.18
C GLN A 73 2.55 8.19 -26.95
N LEU A 74 2.70 6.94 -27.33
CA LEU A 74 3.99 6.23 -27.28
C LEU A 74 4.84 6.57 -28.50
N SER A 75 6.13 6.80 -28.26
CA SER A 75 7.15 6.81 -29.32
C SER A 75 7.63 5.40 -29.65
N SER A 76 7.74 4.54 -28.63
CA SER A 76 8.12 3.13 -28.80
C SER A 76 7.56 2.25 -27.69
N ILE A 77 7.43 0.96 -28.02
CA ILE A 77 7.18 -0.15 -27.09
C ILE A 77 8.05 -1.32 -27.53
N GLU A 78 8.78 -1.91 -26.60
CA GLU A 78 9.71 -3.01 -26.84
C GLU A 78 9.57 -4.04 -25.71
N ARG A 79 9.73 -5.33 -26.02
CA ARG A 79 9.77 -6.35 -24.96
C ARG A 79 11.00 -6.13 -24.08
N ASP A 80 10.84 -6.25 -22.77
CA ASP A 80 11.98 -6.23 -21.87
C ASP A 80 12.76 -7.55 -21.94
N ILE A 81 14.01 -7.54 -21.48
CA ILE A 81 14.83 -8.75 -21.32
C ILE A 81 14.19 -9.77 -20.37
N THR A 82 13.32 -9.32 -19.47
CA THR A 82 12.58 -10.19 -18.53
C THR A 82 11.31 -10.81 -19.14
N TYR A 83 10.91 -10.43 -20.35
CA TYR A 83 9.71 -10.96 -21.01
C TYR A 83 9.76 -12.49 -21.13
N ARG A 84 8.74 -13.19 -20.61
CA ARG A 84 8.59 -14.65 -20.66
C ARG A 84 7.13 -15.03 -20.85
N ALA A 85 6.73 -15.31 -22.08
CA ALA A 85 5.40 -15.89 -22.33
C ALA A 85 5.33 -17.34 -21.81
N PRO A 86 4.17 -17.78 -21.27
CA PRO A 86 2.91 -17.06 -21.14
C PRO A 86 2.71 -16.33 -19.79
N THR A 87 3.75 -16.21 -18.96
CA THR A 87 3.61 -15.83 -17.53
C THR A 87 4.02 -14.40 -17.19
N ASP A 88 4.90 -13.78 -17.99
CA ASP A 88 5.47 -12.46 -17.76
C ASP A 88 5.52 -11.66 -19.07
N PHE A 89 4.70 -10.62 -19.15
CA PHE A 89 4.60 -9.71 -20.29
C PHE A 89 5.25 -8.37 -19.94
N SER A 90 6.56 -8.40 -19.67
CA SER A 90 7.38 -7.21 -19.37
C SER A 90 7.76 -6.44 -20.65
N TYR A 91 7.57 -5.12 -20.63
CA TYR A 91 7.87 -4.22 -21.74
C TYR A 91 8.57 -2.94 -21.25
N LYS A 92 9.26 -2.26 -22.16
CA LYS A 92 9.74 -0.89 -22.01
C LYS A 92 9.06 0.01 -23.02
N ILE A 93 8.57 1.15 -22.56
CA ILE A 93 7.96 2.17 -23.42
C ILE A 93 8.73 3.49 -23.34
N ILE A 94 8.65 4.26 -24.41
CA ILE A 94 9.10 5.66 -24.45
C ILE A 94 7.87 6.50 -24.77
N LEU A 95 7.58 7.49 -23.94
CA LEU A 95 6.50 8.43 -24.22
C LEU A 95 6.96 9.47 -25.25
N ARG A 96 6.05 9.90 -26.10
CA ARG A 96 6.31 10.99 -27.04
C ARG A 96 6.35 12.30 -26.27
N ASN A 97 7.46 13.04 -26.39
CA ASN A 97 7.59 14.37 -25.80
C ASN A 97 6.45 15.25 -26.31
N SER A 98 5.54 15.67 -25.41
CA SER A 98 4.60 16.74 -25.70
C SER A 98 5.34 18.06 -25.71
N ASN A 99 6.09 18.33 -26.79
CA ASN A 99 6.56 19.68 -27.08
C ASN A 99 5.35 20.51 -27.54
N GLN A 100 4.49 20.88 -26.60
CA GLN A 100 3.48 21.94 -26.73
C GLN A 100 2.68 22.01 -25.42
N SER A 101 2.84 23.15 -24.71
CA SER A 101 1.81 24.00 -24.09
C SER A 101 0.57 23.46 -23.38
N ASP A 102 0.32 22.16 -23.32
CA ASP A 102 -0.87 21.59 -22.71
C ASP A 102 -0.55 21.16 -21.28
N LEU A 103 -1.12 21.91 -20.34
CA LEU A 103 -1.67 21.62 -18.99
C LEU A 103 -1.61 20.21 -18.35
N VAL A 104 -0.96 19.20 -18.93
CA VAL A 104 -0.79 17.86 -18.34
C VAL A 104 0.30 17.95 -17.27
N THR A 105 -0.13 18.22 -16.04
CA THR A 105 0.72 18.27 -14.84
C THR A 105 1.22 16.90 -14.39
N TYR A 106 0.56 15.83 -14.85
CA TYR A 106 0.90 14.47 -14.49
C TYR A 106 2.21 14.01 -15.14
N ARG A 107 2.87 13.03 -14.52
CA ARG A 107 3.92 12.20 -15.11
C ARG A 107 3.76 10.79 -14.56
N PRO A 108 3.93 9.73 -15.37
CA PRO A 108 3.85 8.36 -14.86
C PRO A 108 4.83 8.10 -13.73
N GLN A 109 4.41 7.26 -12.79
CA GLN A 109 5.15 6.91 -11.57
C GLN A 109 5.11 5.40 -11.37
N GLY A 110 6.06 4.89 -10.57
CA GLY A 110 6.01 3.51 -10.10
C GLY A 110 4.69 3.24 -9.35
N GLY A 111 4.05 2.11 -9.65
CA GLY A 111 2.78 1.73 -9.04
C GLY A 111 1.54 2.20 -9.79
N ASP A 112 1.68 2.94 -10.89
CA ASP A 112 0.53 3.31 -11.71
C ASP A 112 -0.07 2.10 -12.38
N LEU A 113 -1.39 2.07 -12.38
CA LEU A 113 -2.21 1.25 -13.27
C LEU A 113 -2.70 2.13 -14.42
N ALA A 114 -2.53 1.65 -15.63
CA ALA A 114 -2.87 2.34 -16.86
C ALA A 114 -3.58 1.42 -17.83
N ALA A 115 -4.30 2.00 -18.78
CA ALA A 115 -4.73 1.29 -19.99
C ALA A 115 -3.78 1.63 -21.14
N LEU A 116 -3.47 0.64 -21.97
CA LEU A 116 -2.90 0.86 -23.29
C LEU A 116 -4.02 0.79 -24.33
N THR A 117 -4.14 1.83 -25.15
CA THR A 117 -5.19 1.95 -26.16
C THR A 117 -4.61 2.34 -27.51
N ASP A 118 -5.31 2.02 -28.60
CA ASP A 118 -4.93 2.39 -29.97
C ASP A 118 -5.42 3.78 -30.40
N VAL A 119 -6.20 4.43 -29.52
CA VAL A 119 -6.67 5.81 -29.67
C VAL A 119 -6.58 6.54 -28.35
N ARG A 120 -6.53 7.88 -28.38
CA ARG A 120 -6.74 8.68 -27.18
C ARG A 120 -8.21 8.52 -26.76
N PRO A 121 -8.51 7.92 -25.59
CA PRO A 121 -9.87 7.58 -25.25
C PRO A 121 -10.71 8.83 -24.95
N THR A 122 -11.93 8.82 -25.45
CA THR A 122 -12.95 9.84 -25.21
C THR A 122 -14.15 9.27 -24.47
N CYS A 123 -14.28 7.94 -24.44
CA CYS A 123 -15.33 7.20 -23.76
C CYS A 123 -14.83 5.79 -23.39
N ILE A 124 -15.58 5.10 -22.54
CA ILE A 124 -15.20 3.77 -22.03
C ILE A 124 -15.08 2.72 -23.16
N SER A 125 -15.89 2.83 -24.22
CA SER A 125 -15.81 1.88 -25.35
C SER A 125 -14.50 1.95 -26.12
N ASP A 126 -13.74 3.04 -26.00
CA ASP A 126 -12.40 3.14 -26.59
C ASP A 126 -11.38 2.19 -25.94
N LEU A 127 -11.68 1.63 -24.76
CA LEU A 127 -10.84 0.65 -24.08
C LEU A 127 -10.94 -0.77 -24.63
N ASN A 128 -11.98 -1.10 -25.39
CA ASN A 128 -12.21 -2.46 -25.88
C ASN A 128 -12.75 -2.44 -27.31
N ARG A 129 -11.89 -2.01 -28.23
CA ARG A 129 -12.18 -1.88 -29.65
C ARG A 129 -11.84 -3.20 -30.37
N PRO A 130 -12.43 -3.48 -31.55
CA PRO A 130 -12.06 -4.64 -32.35
C PRO A 130 -10.57 -4.69 -32.72
N THR A 131 -9.93 -3.52 -32.80
CA THR A 131 -8.50 -3.35 -33.11
C THR A 131 -7.60 -3.54 -31.89
N MET A 132 -8.11 -3.29 -30.68
CA MET A 132 -7.36 -3.43 -29.43
C MET A 132 -8.31 -3.70 -28.27
N THR A 133 -8.20 -4.91 -27.72
CA THR A 133 -8.97 -5.31 -26.54
C THR A 133 -8.43 -4.66 -25.28
N PHE A 134 -9.24 -4.69 -24.22
CA PHE A 134 -8.90 -4.16 -22.91
C PHE A 134 -7.53 -4.65 -22.39
N LEU A 135 -6.54 -3.74 -22.39
CA LEU A 135 -5.15 -4.02 -22.04
C LEU A 135 -4.71 -3.15 -20.87
N LEU A 136 -4.52 -3.77 -19.71
CA LEU A 136 -4.00 -3.11 -18.52
C LEU A 136 -2.48 -3.17 -18.49
N ALA A 137 -1.89 -2.12 -17.94
CA ALA A 137 -0.47 -1.96 -17.73
C ALA A 137 -0.19 -1.51 -16.29
N TYR A 138 0.76 -2.16 -15.64
CA TYR A 138 1.29 -1.76 -14.35
C TYR A 138 2.69 -1.18 -14.52
N VAL A 139 2.91 0.04 -14.04
CA VAL A 139 4.23 0.68 -14.09
C VAL A 139 5.11 0.13 -12.97
N GLN A 140 6.10 -0.67 -13.35
CA GLN A 140 7.06 -1.25 -12.40
C GLN A 140 8.10 -0.22 -11.97
N ALA A 141 8.64 0.53 -12.93
CA ALA A 141 9.70 1.51 -12.69
C ALA A 141 9.69 2.59 -13.78
N VAL A 142 10.11 3.80 -13.40
CA VAL A 142 10.28 4.95 -14.29
C VAL A 142 11.76 5.30 -14.30
N GLY A 143 12.42 5.11 -15.45
CA GLY A 143 13.78 5.59 -15.69
C GLY A 143 13.78 6.98 -16.32
N ASN A 144 14.96 7.45 -16.77
CA ASN A 144 15.11 8.79 -17.34
C ASN A 144 14.22 9.01 -18.58
N ASP A 145 14.27 8.08 -19.54
CA ASP A 145 13.51 8.17 -20.81
C ASP A 145 12.61 6.96 -21.08
N LYS A 146 12.76 5.89 -20.28
CA LYS A 146 12.06 4.61 -20.47
C LYS A 146 11.24 4.27 -19.24
N ILE A 147 10.03 3.78 -19.47
CA ILE A 147 9.14 3.28 -18.43
C ILE A 147 9.01 1.77 -18.58
N SER A 148 9.27 1.04 -17.51
CA SER A 148 9.09 -0.41 -17.45
C SER A 148 7.64 -0.72 -17.06
N LEU A 149 6.99 -1.52 -17.91
CA LEU A 149 5.60 -1.95 -17.75
C LEU A 149 5.52 -3.46 -17.62
N TRP A 150 4.58 -3.92 -16.82
CA TRP A 150 4.04 -5.26 -16.90
C TRP A 150 2.62 -5.17 -17.49
N LEU A 151 2.33 -5.93 -18.54
CA LEU A 151 1.02 -5.94 -19.19
C LEU A 151 0.18 -7.14 -18.78
N SER A 152 -1.15 -7.00 -18.81
CA SER A 152 -2.08 -8.11 -18.51
C SER A 152 -2.08 -9.21 -19.58
N MET A 153 -1.72 -8.88 -20.82
CA MET A 153 -1.63 -9.81 -21.94
C MET A 153 -0.58 -9.32 -22.95
N PRO A 154 -0.03 -10.18 -23.81
CA PRO A 154 1.01 -9.78 -24.76
C PRO A 154 0.41 -8.89 -25.84
N VAL A 155 1.10 -7.81 -26.20
CA VAL A 155 0.69 -6.95 -27.31
C VAL A 155 1.37 -7.41 -28.61
N VAL A 156 0.59 -7.52 -29.68
CA VAL A 156 1.12 -7.78 -31.03
C VAL A 156 1.66 -6.47 -31.57
N ILE A 157 2.99 -6.32 -31.51
CA ILE A 157 3.67 -5.19 -32.13
C ILE A 157 3.82 -5.53 -33.61
N GLU A 158 2.85 -5.13 -34.44
CA GLU A 158 3.02 -5.17 -35.89
C GLU A 158 4.15 -4.20 -36.28
N GLN A 159 5.37 -4.70 -36.33
CA GLN A 159 6.46 -3.99 -36.98
C GLN A 159 6.19 -4.00 -38.48
N LYS A 160 5.36 -3.08 -38.99
CA LYS A 160 5.19 -2.89 -40.44
C LYS A 160 6.56 -2.57 -41.04
N MET A 161 7.19 -3.57 -41.64
CA MET A 161 8.56 -3.57 -42.16
C MET A 161 8.60 -2.91 -43.54
N HIS A 162 8.23 -1.64 -43.69
CA HIS A 162 8.38 -0.94 -44.96
C HIS A 162 8.81 0.53 -44.78
N SER A 163 10.05 0.80 -45.19
CA SER A 163 10.66 2.11 -45.50
C SER A 163 11.11 3.02 -44.34
N TYR A 164 12.21 3.73 -44.60
CA TYR A 164 13.04 4.61 -43.76
C TYR A 164 12.36 5.85 -43.15
N LYS A 165 11.05 5.83 -42.88
CA LYS A 165 10.34 6.90 -42.16
C LYS A 165 10.00 6.42 -40.75
N LYS A 166 10.28 7.24 -39.73
CA LYS A 166 9.95 6.98 -38.32
C LYS A 166 8.53 6.42 -38.23
N LYS A 167 8.41 5.15 -37.83
CA LYS A 167 7.13 4.45 -37.68
C LYS A 167 6.34 5.13 -36.57
N HIS A 168 5.15 5.62 -36.89
CA HIS A 168 4.22 6.06 -35.86
C HIS A 168 3.63 4.83 -35.18
N ILE A 169 3.76 4.78 -33.85
CA ILE A 169 3.02 3.84 -33.02
C ILE A 169 1.77 4.60 -32.56
N ASP A 170 0.61 4.14 -33.02
CA ASP A 170 -0.68 4.68 -32.60
C ASP A 170 -1.12 3.98 -31.32
N LEU A 171 -0.28 4.03 -30.29
CA LEU A 171 -0.61 3.56 -28.95
C LEU A 171 -0.55 4.72 -27.97
N PHE A 172 -1.44 4.68 -26.98
CA PHE A 172 -1.54 5.66 -25.92
C PHE A 172 -1.43 4.98 -24.56
N PHE A 173 -0.62 5.56 -23.68
CA PHE A 173 -0.62 5.28 -22.25
C PHE A 173 -1.66 6.16 -21.60
N VAL A 174 -2.64 5.56 -20.92
CA VAL A 174 -3.76 6.27 -20.28
C VAL A 174 -3.73 5.96 -18.79
N PHE A 175 -3.43 6.95 -17.97
CA PHE A 175 -3.40 6.78 -16.52
C PHE A 175 -4.80 6.48 -15.96
N LEU A 176 -4.91 5.48 -15.08
CA LEU A 176 -6.16 5.14 -14.40
C LEU A 176 -6.08 5.51 -12.91
N THR A 177 -5.20 4.84 -12.17
CA THR A 177 -5.01 5.04 -10.72
C THR A 177 -3.60 4.62 -10.29
N ASN A 178 -3.17 4.93 -9.08
CA ASN A 178 -1.93 4.42 -8.51
C ASN A 178 -2.23 3.42 -7.37
N VAL A 179 -1.79 2.18 -7.54
CA VAL A 179 -2.12 1.07 -6.63
C VAL A 179 -1.01 0.77 -5.62
N THR A 180 -0.04 1.68 -5.44
CA THR A 180 1.09 1.48 -4.51
C THR A 180 0.63 1.18 -3.09
N THR A 181 -0.32 1.97 -2.57
CA THR A 181 -0.86 1.78 -1.22
C THR A 181 -1.55 0.42 -1.10
N ASN A 182 -2.39 0.08 -2.08
CA ASN A 182 -3.10 -1.20 -2.10
C ASN A 182 -2.13 -2.39 -2.14
N ILE A 183 -1.06 -2.33 -2.94
CA ILE A 183 0.00 -3.35 -2.97
C ILE A 183 0.72 -3.46 -1.61
N ARG A 184 1.01 -2.34 -0.95
CA ARG A 184 1.65 -2.35 0.38
C ARG A 184 0.76 -3.00 1.42
N ILE A 185 -0.54 -2.71 1.41
CA ILE A 185 -1.52 -3.35 2.29
C ILE A 185 -1.64 -4.84 1.94
N TRP A 186 -1.74 -5.21 0.66
CA TRP A 186 -1.77 -6.62 0.24
C TRP A 186 -0.59 -7.41 0.78
N LYS A 187 0.63 -6.86 0.64
CA LYS A 187 1.84 -7.45 1.23
C LYS A 187 1.78 -7.47 2.75
N ALA A 188 1.15 -6.50 3.41
CA ALA A 188 0.95 -6.49 4.86
C ALA A 188 0.02 -7.64 5.31
N LEU A 189 -1.02 -7.91 4.53
CA LEU A 189 -2.00 -8.98 4.78
C LEU A 189 -1.49 -10.38 4.41
N HIS A 190 -0.49 -10.48 3.54
CA HIS A 190 0.14 -11.75 3.16
C HIS A 190 1.60 -11.79 3.66
N PRO A 191 1.82 -11.83 4.99
CA PRO A 191 3.16 -11.83 5.56
C PRO A 191 3.92 -13.09 5.18
N ASP A 192 5.19 -12.93 4.82
CA ASP A 192 6.13 -14.06 4.76
C ASP A 192 6.35 -14.57 6.19
N PRO A 193 5.96 -15.84 6.49
CA PRO A 193 6.06 -16.40 7.84
C PRO A 193 7.51 -16.50 8.34
N LEU A 194 8.51 -16.47 7.44
CA LEU A 194 9.93 -16.54 7.80
C LEU A 194 10.55 -15.16 8.07
N ARG A 195 9.92 -14.07 7.60
CA ARG A 195 10.53 -12.72 7.61
C ARG A 195 9.81 -11.71 8.50
N ARG A 196 8.63 -12.02 9.05
CA ARG A 196 7.87 -11.08 9.88
C ARG A 196 7.66 -11.55 11.31
N ASN A 197 7.95 -10.64 12.25
CA ASN A 197 7.62 -10.81 13.65
C ASN A 197 6.11 -10.60 13.87
N LEU A 198 5.35 -11.71 13.93
CA LEU A 198 3.91 -11.67 14.16
C LEU A 198 3.54 -11.58 15.65
N GLN A 199 4.52 -11.51 16.57
CA GLN A 199 4.24 -11.52 18.01
C GLN A 199 3.44 -10.30 18.47
N MET A 200 3.67 -9.12 17.87
CA MET A 200 2.85 -7.94 18.15
C MET A 200 1.40 -8.12 17.70
N ILE A 201 1.18 -8.62 16.49
CA ILE A 201 -0.15 -8.86 15.92
C ILE A 201 -0.89 -9.90 16.76
N TYR A 202 -0.21 -11.00 17.11
CA TYR A 202 -0.74 -12.01 18.02
C TYR A 202 -1.21 -11.37 19.33
N LYS A 203 -0.38 -10.50 19.93
CA LYS A 203 -0.73 -9.80 21.17
C LYS A 203 -1.94 -8.89 21.00
N VAL A 204 -2.03 -8.11 19.92
CA VAL A 204 -3.17 -7.23 19.66
C VAL A 204 -4.46 -8.04 19.49
N ILE A 205 -4.43 -9.14 18.74
CA ILE A 205 -5.59 -10.02 18.55
C ILE A 205 -6.06 -10.64 19.89
N HIS A 206 -5.12 -11.06 20.74
CA HIS A 206 -5.42 -11.75 22.00
C HIS A 206 -5.53 -10.82 23.22
N MET A 207 -5.39 -9.49 23.04
CA MET A 207 -5.34 -8.54 24.15
C MET A 207 -6.63 -8.53 24.97
N ASN A 208 -7.80 -8.76 24.35
CA ASN A 208 -9.08 -8.80 25.04
C ASN A 208 -9.25 -10.02 25.96
N ALA A 209 -8.65 -11.17 25.64
CA ALA A 209 -8.70 -12.36 26.49
C ALA A 209 -7.83 -12.22 27.76
N ASP A 210 -6.81 -11.37 27.70
CA ASP A 210 -5.72 -11.32 28.70
C ASP A 210 -5.75 -10.07 29.61
N VAL A 211 -6.73 -9.17 29.48
CA VAL A 211 -6.83 -7.93 30.30
C VAL A 211 -6.82 -8.23 31.81
N SER A 212 -7.44 -9.35 32.22
CA SER A 212 -7.46 -9.82 33.62
C SER A 212 -6.11 -10.36 34.10
N LYS A 213 -5.31 -10.97 33.21
CA LYS A 213 -3.95 -11.48 33.47
C LYS A 213 -2.90 -10.36 33.46
N LEU A 214 -3.04 -9.39 32.56
CA LEU A 214 -2.16 -8.22 32.43
C LEU A 214 -2.21 -7.35 33.70
N ARG A 215 -3.41 -7.11 34.26
CA ARG A 215 -3.58 -6.41 35.54
C ARG A 215 -2.85 -7.10 36.70
N ARG A 216 -2.75 -8.44 36.68
CA ARG A 216 -2.10 -9.24 37.73
C ARG A 216 -0.58 -9.29 37.58
N ARG A 217 -0.04 -9.37 36.36
CA ARG A 217 1.42 -9.34 36.10
C ARG A 217 2.04 -7.96 36.31
N LEU A 218 1.35 -6.87 35.99
CA LEU A 218 1.81 -5.52 36.29
C LEU A 218 2.00 -5.28 37.79
N ARG A 219 1.16 -5.87 38.64
CA ARG A 219 1.32 -5.82 40.11
C ARG A 219 2.61 -6.47 40.59
N HIS A 220 3.06 -7.56 39.97
CA HIS A 220 4.31 -8.23 40.36
C HIS A 220 5.58 -7.49 39.91
N VAL A 221 5.51 -6.64 38.86
CA VAL A 221 6.63 -5.80 38.42
C VAL A 221 6.71 -4.50 39.23
N LEU A 222 5.56 -3.98 39.69
CA LEU A 222 5.50 -2.81 40.58
C LEU A 222 6.24 -3.03 41.91
N ASP A 223 6.39 -4.29 42.33
CA ASP A 223 6.98 -4.63 43.62
C ASP A 223 8.50 -4.83 43.59
N ARG A 224 9.15 -4.92 42.41
CA ARG A 224 10.57 -5.29 42.33
C ARG A 224 11.57 -4.26 41.82
N LYS A 225 11.16 -3.09 41.30
CA LYS A 225 12.11 -2.01 40.98
C LYS A 225 11.44 -0.63 41.10
N GLN A 226 11.40 -0.07 42.30
CA GLN A 226 11.59 1.38 42.46
C GLN A 226 13.05 1.67 42.08
N LEU A 227 13.35 1.70 40.79
CA LEU A 227 14.59 2.29 40.31
C LEU A 227 14.23 3.69 39.85
N GLY A 228 14.62 4.65 40.70
CA GLY A 228 14.37 6.07 40.53
C GLY A 228 14.74 6.53 39.14
N TYR A 229 13.78 7.12 38.45
CA TYR A 229 14.03 7.84 37.23
C TYR A 229 13.14 9.09 37.23
N HIS A 230 13.71 10.18 37.73
CA HIS A 230 13.29 11.52 37.36
C HIS A 230 13.96 11.83 36.01
N SER A 231 13.34 11.44 34.89
CA SER A 231 13.60 12.21 33.68
C SER A 231 12.95 13.55 33.91
N SER A 232 13.76 14.58 34.14
CA SER A 232 13.32 15.96 34.09
C SER A 232 12.81 16.24 32.68
N PHE A 233 11.51 16.03 32.46
CA PHE A 233 10.82 16.41 31.24
C PHE A 233 10.59 17.94 31.16
N GLU A 234 10.99 18.67 32.22
CA GLU A 234 10.87 20.12 32.37
C GLU A 234 11.48 20.90 31.20
N SER A 235 12.47 20.35 30.49
CA SER A 235 13.09 20.98 29.31
C SER A 235 12.24 20.92 28.03
N TYR A 236 11.14 20.15 28.01
CA TYR A 236 10.33 19.91 26.81
C TYR A 236 9.00 20.69 26.78
N GLY A 237 8.70 21.44 27.85
CA GLY A 237 7.45 22.19 28.00
C GLY A 237 6.21 21.30 27.85
N LEU A 238 6.30 20.05 28.32
CA LEU A 238 5.20 19.10 28.36
C LEU A 238 4.36 19.37 29.59
N ASN A 239 3.06 19.07 29.52
CA ASN A 239 2.24 19.06 30.73
C ASN A 239 2.26 17.68 31.39
N ASP A 240 1.80 17.61 32.64
CA ASP A 240 1.82 16.40 33.47
C ASP A 240 1.22 15.17 32.76
N SER A 241 0.14 15.36 31.99
CA SER A 241 -0.53 14.25 31.28
C SER A 241 0.32 13.69 30.15
N GLN A 242 1.07 14.56 29.46
CA GLN A 242 1.99 14.17 28.39
C GLN A 242 3.21 13.47 28.99
N GLU A 243 3.79 14.02 30.06
CA GLU A 243 4.92 13.41 30.77
C GLU A 243 4.57 12.02 31.33
N ALA A 244 3.40 11.90 31.97
CA ALA A 244 2.91 10.63 32.49
C ALA A 244 2.70 9.58 31.39
N ALA A 245 2.20 10.00 30.22
CA ALA A 245 2.05 9.11 29.07
C ALA A 245 3.40 8.58 28.57
N ILE A 246 4.41 9.46 28.43
CA ILE A 246 5.76 9.09 28.00
C ILE A 246 6.42 8.16 29.03
N ALA A 247 6.36 8.53 30.32
CA ALA A 247 6.91 7.72 31.41
C ALA A 247 6.27 6.33 31.46
N SER A 248 4.94 6.23 31.26
CA SER A 248 4.27 4.93 31.16
C SER A 248 4.77 4.10 29.98
N CYS A 249 5.04 4.71 28.83
CA CYS A 249 5.61 4.01 27.67
C CYS A 249 7.02 3.51 27.96
N ILE A 250 7.89 4.34 28.54
CA ILE A 250 9.26 3.96 28.95
C ILE A 250 9.26 2.80 29.93
N LYS A 251 8.41 2.86 30.94
CA LYS A 251 8.28 1.78 31.92
C LYS A 251 7.87 0.46 31.28
N THR A 252 6.99 0.53 30.28
CA THR A 252 6.50 -0.68 29.60
C THR A 252 7.55 -1.23 28.63
N TRP A 253 8.28 -0.36 27.94
CA TRP A 253 9.40 -0.72 27.06
C TRP A 253 10.53 -1.42 27.81
N ARG A 254 10.94 -0.90 28.99
CA ARG A 254 11.98 -1.54 29.83
C ARG A 254 11.57 -2.90 30.40
N CYS A 255 10.32 -3.32 30.23
CA CYS A 255 9.87 -4.64 30.63
C CYS A 255 10.15 -5.66 29.51
N CYS A 256 11.39 -6.16 29.44
CA CYS A 256 11.84 -7.12 28.41
C CYS A 256 11.14 -8.49 28.46
N HIS A 257 10.27 -8.72 29.44
CA HIS A 257 9.59 -9.99 29.63
C HIS A 257 8.43 -10.19 28.64
N GLN A 258 7.92 -9.12 28.00
CA GLN A 258 6.79 -9.19 27.05
C GLN A 258 6.80 -8.02 26.05
N ASN A 259 6.50 -8.28 24.78
CA ASN A 259 6.18 -7.23 23.79
C ASN A 259 4.98 -6.43 24.29
N SER A 260 4.92 -5.12 24.08
CA SER A 260 3.85 -4.29 24.64
C SER A 260 3.33 -3.24 23.66
N VAL A 261 2.06 -2.89 23.81
CA VAL A 261 1.37 -1.87 23.02
C VAL A 261 0.70 -0.91 24.00
N LYS A 262 0.85 0.40 23.76
CA LYS A 262 0.23 1.47 24.53
C LYS A 262 -0.48 2.42 23.56
N LEU A 263 -1.73 2.75 23.89
CA LEU A 263 -2.51 3.75 23.19
C LEU A 263 -2.31 5.10 23.89
N ILE A 264 -1.81 6.09 23.16
CA ILE A 264 -1.83 7.50 23.59
C ILE A 264 -2.97 8.16 22.83
N TRP A 265 -3.95 8.68 23.57
CA TRP A 265 -5.12 9.36 23.00
C TRP A 265 -5.22 10.77 23.57
N GLY A 266 -5.69 11.72 22.76
CA GLY A 266 -5.92 13.10 23.19
C GLY A 266 -6.79 13.88 22.20
N PRO A 267 -7.70 14.75 22.69
CA PRO A 267 -8.50 15.65 21.85
C PRO A 267 -7.68 16.51 20.87
N PRO A 268 -8.34 17.19 19.91
CA PRO A 268 -7.68 18.21 19.09
C PRO A 268 -6.97 19.27 19.96
N GLY A 269 -5.77 19.69 19.57
CA GLY A 269 -5.00 20.70 20.31
C GLY A 269 -4.21 20.19 21.54
N THR A 270 -4.34 18.93 21.96
CA THR A 270 -3.62 18.42 23.16
C THR A 270 -2.14 18.03 22.93
N GLY A 271 -1.54 18.49 21.83
CA GLY A 271 -0.12 18.33 21.57
C GLY A 271 0.36 16.89 21.36
N LYS A 272 -0.48 15.98 20.79
CA LYS A 272 -0.11 14.57 20.51
C LYS A 272 1.26 14.43 19.84
N THR A 273 1.52 15.21 18.78
CA THR A 273 2.80 15.24 18.06
C THR A 273 3.97 15.67 18.95
N LYS A 274 3.74 16.65 19.84
CA LYS A 274 4.74 17.13 20.80
C LYS A 274 5.11 16.03 21.81
N THR A 275 4.12 15.30 22.32
CA THR A 275 4.31 14.16 23.22
C THR A 275 5.15 13.05 22.59
N VAL A 276 4.91 12.73 21.31
CA VAL A 276 5.71 11.72 20.58
C VAL A 276 7.15 12.20 20.38
N ALA A 277 7.36 13.45 19.95
CA ALA A 277 8.70 14.00 19.78
C ALA A 277 9.51 14.02 21.09
N GLY A 278 8.86 14.27 22.23
CA GLY A 278 9.47 14.15 23.56
C GLY A 278 9.88 12.71 23.91
N SER A 279 9.19 11.70 23.39
CA SER A 279 9.50 10.28 23.63
C SER A 279 10.75 9.83 22.88
N SER A 280 10.89 10.22 21.60
CA SER A 280 12.02 9.83 20.75
C SER A 280 13.37 10.40 21.21
N ARG A 281 13.39 11.52 21.93
CA ARG A 281 14.63 12.18 22.40
C ARG A 281 15.18 11.61 23.70
N ASN A 282 14.40 10.81 24.44
CA ASN A 282 14.78 10.22 25.72
C ASN A 282 15.30 8.77 25.59
N GLU A 283 16.16 8.50 24.60
CA GLU A 283 16.80 7.18 24.37
C GLU A 283 15.81 6.02 24.13
N MET A 284 14.68 6.31 23.50
CA MET A 284 13.84 5.27 22.89
C MET A 284 14.35 4.99 21.47
N PRO A 285 14.76 3.75 21.12
CA PRO A 285 15.09 3.45 19.73
C PRO A 285 13.88 3.73 18.82
N ASN A 286 14.16 4.33 17.66
CA ASN A 286 13.23 4.91 16.67
C ASN A 286 12.24 3.92 15.99
N ASN A 287 11.47 3.13 16.75
CA ASN A 287 10.50 2.19 16.20
C ASN A 287 9.12 2.38 16.85
N TYR A 288 8.39 3.40 16.40
CA TYR A 288 6.97 3.57 16.71
C TYR A 288 6.13 3.24 15.47
N MET A 289 5.09 2.42 15.64
CA MET A 289 3.98 2.34 14.67
C MET A 289 3.08 3.55 14.87
N TYR A 290 2.86 4.30 13.80
CA TYR A 290 1.96 5.45 13.76
C TYR A 290 0.64 5.05 13.09
N SER A 291 -0.48 5.39 13.70
CA SER A 291 -1.79 5.43 13.04
C SER A 291 -2.46 6.74 13.41
N ASP A 292 -2.47 7.70 12.48
CA ASP A 292 -3.35 8.86 12.58
C ASP A 292 -4.75 8.42 12.16
N SER A 293 -5.69 8.45 13.09
CA SER A 293 -7.11 8.43 12.74
C SER A 293 -7.56 9.87 12.60
N HIS A 294 -7.43 10.42 11.39
CA HIS A 294 -8.30 11.53 10.99
C HIS A 294 -9.65 10.92 10.58
N HIS A 295 -10.74 11.57 10.97
CA HIS A 295 -12.03 11.30 10.35
C HIS A 295 -11.88 11.60 8.85
N GLY A 296 -11.89 10.55 8.03
CA GLY A 296 -11.73 10.60 6.56
C GLY A 296 -10.53 9.80 6.08
N ASP A 297 -10.83 8.59 5.58
CA ASP A 297 -10.13 7.74 4.60
C ASP A 297 -8.58 7.77 4.49
N GLY A 298 -7.98 6.58 4.65
CA GLY A 298 -6.62 6.27 4.20
C GLY A 298 -5.70 5.68 5.27
N ILE A 299 -5.54 4.35 5.30
CA ILE A 299 -4.61 3.66 6.21
C ILE A 299 -3.23 3.59 5.57
N GLY A 300 -2.31 4.44 6.02
CA GLY A 300 -0.87 4.31 5.75
C GLY A 300 -0.13 3.76 6.98
N VAL A 301 0.40 2.54 6.90
CA VAL A 301 1.29 1.98 7.93
C VAL A 301 2.66 1.65 7.32
N SER A 302 3.71 2.22 7.89
CA SER A 302 5.10 1.79 7.68
C SER A 302 5.69 1.42 9.04
N ALA A 303 6.28 0.23 9.14
CA ALA A 303 6.91 -0.25 10.36
C ALA A 303 8.23 -0.96 10.05
N ARG A 304 9.28 -0.64 10.80
CA ARG A 304 10.45 -1.48 11.04
C ARG A 304 10.50 -1.78 12.53
N GLU A 305 10.88 -3.00 12.87
CA GLU A 305 11.07 -3.46 14.25
C GLU A 305 12.48 -4.03 14.38
N ILE A 306 13.12 -3.80 15.54
CA ILE A 306 14.42 -4.35 15.92
C ILE A 306 14.19 -5.37 17.02
N ASN A 307 14.86 -6.51 16.90
CA ASN A 307 14.77 -7.65 17.80
C ASN A 307 15.64 -7.41 19.05
N CYS A 308 15.14 -7.71 20.25
CA CYS A 308 15.91 -7.65 21.50
C CYS A 308 17.06 -8.67 21.57
N ARG A 309 17.32 -9.45 20.52
CA ARG A 309 18.53 -10.30 20.39
C ARG A 309 19.73 -9.57 19.82
N ASP A 310 19.55 -8.35 19.32
CA ASP A 310 20.61 -7.55 18.71
C ASP A 310 21.13 -6.41 19.63
N ILE A 311 20.93 -6.55 20.96
CA ILE A 311 21.56 -5.73 22.02
C ILE A 311 22.34 -6.66 22.95
#